data_AF-A0AAQ3S133-F1
#
_entry.id   AF-A0AAQ3S133-F1
#
_cell.length_a   1.000
_cell.length_b   1.000
_cell.length_c   1.000
_cell.angle_alpha   90.00
_cell.angle_beta   90.00
_cell.angle_gamma   90.00
#
_symmetry.space_group_name_H-M   'P 1'
#
loop_
_entity.id
_entity.type
_entity.pdbx_description
1 polymer ?
#
loop_
_entity_poly.entity_id
_entity_poly.type
_entity_poly.pdbx_seq_one_letter_code
_entity_poly.pdbx_strand_id
1 'polypeptide(L)'
;MLSLFLLAFCFHTNIKSLVSAVSSTFSFSSRSFDATVCYLMVSLQVVLVVFTSIFHATTVTSTPHHDLIVKTFSSANFSKNQPWVGPIGHRRITVDLNGGGHYRSVQDAVNAVPDNNRRNILIKINAGCYKEKVVVPVTKPYITFEGAGREVTVIEWHDRASDPGPSGQQLRTYRTASVTVFASYFSARNISFKNTAPAPMPGMQGWQAVAFRISGDKAYFSGCGFYGAQDTLCDDAGRHYFKECYIEGSIDFIFGNGRSMYKVLPIFILYSGSVYISQEKENLRKERYKTQR
;
A
#
# COMPACT_ATOMS: atom_id res chain seq x y z
N MET A 1 6.96 -22.04 58.75
CA MET A 1 5.84 -21.08 58.72
C MET A 1 6.29 -19.70 59.22
N LEU A 2 7.20 -19.02 58.52
CA LEU A 2 7.57 -17.63 58.82
C LEU A 2 7.94 -16.81 57.55
N SER A 3 7.57 -17.29 56.36
CA SER A 3 7.87 -16.65 55.07
C SER A 3 6.64 -16.15 54.31
N LEU A 4 5.42 -16.39 54.80
CA LEU A 4 4.18 -15.92 54.17
C LEU A 4 3.60 -14.64 54.81
N PHE A 5 4.10 -14.20 55.97
CA PHE A 5 3.58 -12.98 56.63
C PHE A 5 4.23 -11.68 56.16
N LEU A 6 5.44 -11.72 55.57
CA LEU A 6 6.10 -10.51 55.06
C LEU A 6 5.67 -10.10 53.63
N LEU A 7 5.12 -11.01 52.82
CA LEU A 7 4.59 -10.68 51.49
C LEU A 7 3.21 -10.02 51.53
N ALA A 8 2.42 -10.25 52.58
CA ALA A 8 1.11 -9.63 52.75
C ALA A 8 1.17 -8.15 53.18
N PHE A 9 2.23 -7.73 53.89
CA PHE A 9 2.40 -6.33 54.29
C PHE A 9 2.93 -5.44 53.15
N CYS A 10 3.68 -6.00 52.19
CA CYS A 10 4.25 -5.25 51.09
C CYS A 10 3.24 -4.96 49.95
N PHE A 11 2.12 -5.70 49.89
CA PHE A 11 1.04 -5.48 48.91
C PHE A 11 -0.04 -4.51 49.40
N HIS A 12 -0.25 -4.40 50.72
CA HIS A 12 -1.32 -3.55 51.26
C HIS A 12 -0.99 -2.04 51.23
N THR A 13 0.31 -1.68 51.23
CA THR A 13 0.77 -0.28 51.12
C THR A 13 0.70 0.26 49.68
N ASN A 14 0.82 -0.61 48.65
CA ASN A 14 0.79 -0.17 47.25
C ASN A 14 -0.63 0.09 46.70
N ILE A 15 -1.66 -0.55 47.25
CA ILE A 15 -3.05 -0.35 46.81
C ILE A 15 -3.56 1.05 47.20
N LYS A 16 -3.16 1.61 48.35
CA LYS A 16 -3.57 2.96 48.77
C LYS A 16 -2.95 4.06 47.88
N SER A 17 -1.70 3.89 47.46
CA SER A 17 -1.05 4.81 46.51
C SER A 17 -1.62 4.73 45.10
N LEU A 18 -2.03 3.53 44.64
CA LEU A 18 -2.63 3.36 43.32
C LEU A 18 -4.04 3.96 43.24
N VAL A 19 -4.84 3.83 44.31
CA VAL A 19 -6.18 4.45 44.39
C VAL A 19 -6.10 5.98 44.48
N SER A 20 -5.09 6.53 45.17
CA SER A 20 -4.85 7.97 45.21
C SER A 20 -4.40 8.56 43.86
N ALA A 21 -3.68 7.79 43.04
CA ALA A 21 -3.18 8.24 41.73
C ALA A 21 -4.25 8.19 40.62
N VAL A 22 -5.26 7.32 40.77
CA VAL A 22 -6.38 7.21 39.82
C VAL A 22 -7.48 8.23 40.10
N SER A 23 -7.66 8.67 41.36
CA SER A 23 -8.62 9.75 41.69
C SER A 23 -8.18 11.15 41.25
N SER A 24 -6.90 11.40 40.99
CA SER A 24 -6.40 12.74 40.61
C SER A 24 -6.42 13.03 39.11
N THR A 25 -6.89 12.09 38.27
CA THR A 25 -6.84 12.21 36.79
C THR A 25 -8.20 12.29 36.09
N PHE A 26 -9.32 12.21 36.82
CA PHE A 26 -10.66 12.32 36.23
C PHE A 26 -11.52 13.36 36.92
N SER A 27 -11.55 14.57 36.38
CA SER A 27 -12.59 15.56 36.67
C SER A 27 -13.86 15.17 35.90
N PHE A 28 -14.78 14.45 36.55
CA PHE A 28 -16.09 14.15 35.98
C PHE A 28 -17.12 15.20 36.42
N SER A 29 -17.64 15.92 35.44
CA SER A 29 -18.68 16.95 35.59
C SER A 29 -20.07 16.31 35.60
N SER A 30 -20.78 16.50 36.72
CA SER A 30 -22.23 16.57 36.90
C SER A 30 -23.15 15.39 36.50
N ARG A 31 -24.08 15.12 37.43
CA ARG A 31 -25.37 14.39 37.33
C ARG A 31 -25.34 12.86 37.47
N SER A 32 -25.53 12.47 38.73
CA SER A 32 -26.39 11.37 39.18
C SER A 32 -26.15 9.98 38.59
N PHE A 33 -25.06 9.32 39.02
CA PHE A 33 -25.01 7.86 39.08
C PHE A 33 -24.38 7.43 40.41
N ASP A 34 -25.05 6.50 41.07
CA ASP A 34 -24.77 5.99 42.42
C ASP A 34 -23.37 5.33 42.48
N ALA A 35 -22.51 5.82 43.37
CA ALA A 35 -21.12 5.37 43.54
C ALA A 35 -21.00 3.86 43.81
N THR A 36 -22.09 3.24 44.28
CA THR A 36 -22.19 1.80 44.54
C THR A 36 -22.10 0.96 43.25
N VAL A 37 -22.62 1.47 42.13
CA VAL A 37 -22.63 0.74 40.84
C VAL A 37 -21.26 0.75 40.17
N CYS A 38 -20.53 1.87 40.24
CA CYS A 38 -19.16 1.95 39.72
C CYS A 38 -18.19 1.02 40.48
N TYR A 39 -18.33 0.90 41.80
CA TYR A 39 -17.48 0.01 42.60
C TYR A 39 -17.73 -1.47 42.25
N LEU A 40 -18.99 -1.85 42.03
CA LEU A 40 -19.37 -3.21 41.64
C LEU A 40 -18.84 -3.56 40.24
N MET A 41 -18.91 -2.64 39.27
CA MET A 41 -18.44 -2.87 37.89
C MET A 41 -16.91 -2.98 37.78
N VAL A 42 -16.16 -2.17 38.55
CA VAL A 42 -14.69 -2.25 38.57
C VAL A 42 -14.21 -3.52 39.30
N SER A 43 -14.91 -3.95 40.35
CA SER A 43 -14.58 -5.20 41.06
C SER A 43 -14.82 -6.46 40.20
N LEU A 44 -15.84 -6.47 39.34
CA LEU A 44 -16.17 -7.60 38.47
C LEU A 44 -15.17 -7.78 37.32
N GLN A 45 -14.62 -6.69 36.79
CA GLN A 45 -13.61 -6.75 35.71
C GLN A 45 -12.24 -7.25 36.20
N VAL A 46 -11.85 -6.94 37.45
CA VAL A 46 -10.58 -7.41 38.02
C VAL A 46 -10.61 -8.91 38.33
N VAL A 47 -11.76 -9.44 38.77
CA VAL A 47 -11.92 -10.89 39.03
C VAL A 47 -11.84 -11.71 37.74
N LEU A 48 -12.31 -11.19 36.61
CA LEU A 48 -12.28 -11.88 35.30
C LEU A 48 -10.84 -12.01 34.73
N VAL A 49 -9.97 -11.03 34.99
CA VAL A 49 -8.57 -11.04 34.54
C VAL A 49 -7.70 -11.98 35.38
N VAL A 50 -8.04 -12.17 36.66
CA VAL A 50 -7.35 -13.11 37.56
C VAL A 50 -7.76 -14.57 37.29
N PHE A 51 -9.02 -14.83 36.90
CA PHE A 51 -9.47 -16.19 36.58
C PHE A 51 -8.90 -16.73 35.25
N THR A 52 -8.65 -15.86 34.26
CA THR A 52 -8.10 -16.28 32.95
C THR A 52 -6.59 -16.55 32.99
N SER A 53 -5.88 -15.97 33.96
CA SER A 53 -4.44 -16.15 34.15
C SER A 53 -4.09 -17.36 35.02
N ILE A 54 -5.05 -17.94 35.75
CA ILE A 54 -4.86 -19.17 36.55
C ILE A 54 -5.12 -20.45 35.73
N PHE A 55 -5.83 -20.37 34.60
CA PHE A 55 -6.15 -21.54 33.76
C PHE A 55 -5.11 -21.88 32.66
N HIS A 56 -4.07 -21.08 32.47
CA HIS A 56 -3.01 -21.36 31.49
C HIS A 56 -1.69 -21.87 32.10
N ALA A 57 -1.66 -22.16 33.40
CA ALA A 57 -0.43 -22.45 34.10
C ALA A 57 -0.46 -23.74 34.92
N THR A 58 -1.05 -24.83 34.43
CA THR A 58 -0.73 -26.20 34.90
C THR A 58 -1.24 -27.26 33.93
N THR A 59 -0.32 -27.90 33.20
CA THR A 59 -0.27 -29.26 32.62
C THR A 59 0.65 -29.11 31.40
N VAL A 60 1.86 -29.66 31.33
CA VAL A 60 2.18 -31.09 31.46
C VAL A 60 3.64 -31.24 31.91
N THR A 61 3.83 -32.03 32.96
CA THR A 61 5.10 -32.56 33.46
C THR A 61 5.67 -33.64 32.54
N SER A 62 7.00 -33.73 32.54
CA SER A 62 7.87 -34.54 31.70
C SER A 62 7.93 -36.04 32.03
N THR A 63 8.60 -36.77 31.11
CA THR A 63 9.39 -38.02 31.22
C THR A 63 8.80 -39.26 30.49
N PRO A 64 9.63 -40.25 30.11
CA PRO A 64 10.08 -40.46 28.73
C PRO A 64 9.69 -41.87 28.22
N HIS A 65 9.96 -42.21 26.97
CA HIS A 65 10.44 -43.53 26.50
C HIS A 65 10.37 -43.60 24.96
N HIS A 66 11.54 -43.74 24.34
CA HIS A 66 11.85 -44.60 23.17
C HIS A 66 10.84 -44.69 22.01
N ASP A 67 11.13 -44.05 20.87
CA ASP A 67 11.89 -44.69 19.79
C ASP A 67 11.88 -43.86 18.49
N LEU A 68 13.07 -43.84 17.88
CA LEU A 68 13.37 -43.58 16.47
C LEU A 68 12.25 -43.04 15.56
N ILE A 69 12.24 -41.72 15.34
CA ILE A 69 12.27 -41.16 14.00
C ILE A 69 13.21 -39.95 14.02
N VAL A 70 14.50 -40.20 13.78
CA VAL A 70 15.36 -39.19 13.16
C VAL A 70 14.75 -38.96 11.78
N LYS A 71 13.77 -38.06 11.70
CA LYS A 71 13.39 -37.44 10.43
C LYS A 71 14.55 -36.51 10.15
N THR A 72 15.56 -37.11 9.52
CA THR A 72 16.51 -36.45 8.67
C THR A 72 15.77 -35.27 8.06
N PHE A 73 16.15 -34.05 8.43
CA PHE A 73 15.99 -32.92 7.54
C PHE A 73 16.84 -33.30 6.32
N SER A 74 16.27 -34.19 5.48
CA SER A 74 16.57 -34.25 4.08
C SER A 74 16.41 -32.81 3.68
N SER A 75 17.55 -32.19 3.35
CA SER A 75 17.65 -31.06 2.48
C SER A 75 16.51 -31.21 1.50
N ALA A 76 15.40 -30.49 1.74
CA ALA A 76 14.33 -30.44 0.78
C ALA A 76 15.05 -29.91 -0.45
N ASN A 77 15.16 -30.78 -1.45
CA ASN A 77 15.80 -30.46 -2.72
C ASN A 77 15.04 -29.25 -3.23
N PHE A 78 15.55 -28.06 -2.92
CA PHE A 78 15.18 -26.86 -3.61
C PHE A 78 15.67 -27.14 -5.01
N SER A 79 14.74 -27.58 -5.86
CA SER A 79 14.96 -27.87 -7.26
C SER A 79 15.55 -26.61 -7.89
N LYS A 80 16.88 -26.49 -7.82
CA LYS A 80 17.71 -25.73 -8.75
C LYS A 80 17.51 -26.46 -10.08
N ASN A 81 16.44 -26.11 -10.79
CA ASN A 81 16.15 -26.41 -12.21
C ASN A 81 14.64 -26.34 -12.51
N GLN A 82 13.95 -25.27 -12.10
CA GLN A 82 12.84 -24.80 -12.93
C GLN A 82 13.46 -23.80 -13.90
N PRO A 83 13.57 -24.12 -15.20
CA PRO A 83 13.98 -23.14 -16.19
C PRO A 83 13.08 -21.93 -16.05
N TRP A 84 13.64 -20.71 -16.03
CA TRP A 84 12.80 -19.53 -16.08
C TRP A 84 12.02 -19.56 -17.40
N VAL A 85 10.74 -19.91 -17.33
CA VAL A 85 9.86 -19.88 -18.50
C VAL A 85 9.41 -18.44 -18.65
N GLY A 86 10.26 -17.66 -19.32
CA GLY A 86 9.90 -16.34 -19.82
C GLY A 86 8.75 -16.42 -20.84
N PRO A 87 8.28 -15.26 -21.33
CA PRO A 87 7.21 -15.25 -22.31
C PRO A 87 7.58 -16.03 -23.59
N ILE A 88 6.65 -16.87 -24.07
CA ILE A 88 6.79 -17.73 -25.27
C ILE A 88 6.36 -17.00 -26.55
N GLY A 89 7.04 -15.92 -26.87
CA GLY A 89 6.83 -15.13 -28.09
C GLY A 89 6.31 -13.72 -27.82
N HIS A 90 6.06 -12.95 -28.89
CA HIS A 90 5.67 -11.54 -28.81
C HIS A 90 4.45 -11.23 -29.68
N ARG A 91 3.64 -10.24 -29.29
CA ARG A 91 2.55 -9.66 -30.09
C ARG A 91 2.55 -8.15 -29.89
N ARG A 92 2.29 -7.40 -30.97
CA ARG A 92 2.09 -5.95 -30.91
C ARG A 92 0.61 -5.62 -31.13
N ILE A 93 0.07 -4.74 -30.31
CA ILE A 93 -1.24 -4.12 -30.45
C ILE A 93 -1.01 -2.61 -30.54
N THR A 94 -1.74 -1.92 -31.41
CA THR A 94 -1.62 -0.47 -31.60
C THR A 94 -2.91 0.19 -31.19
N VAL A 95 -2.82 1.21 -30.35
CA VAL A 95 -3.94 2.06 -29.93
C VAL A 95 -3.76 3.44 -30.55
N ASP A 96 -4.81 3.95 -31.17
CA ASP A 96 -4.83 5.28 -31.79
C ASP A 96 -6.22 5.89 -31.66
N LEU A 97 -6.33 7.05 -31.00
CA LEU A 97 -7.58 7.78 -30.82
C LEU A 97 -8.28 8.10 -32.15
N ASN A 98 -7.51 8.33 -33.21
CA ASN A 98 -8.04 8.68 -34.54
C ASN A 98 -8.47 7.44 -35.34
N GLY A 99 -8.28 6.23 -34.81
CA GLY A 99 -8.70 4.98 -35.45
C GLY A 99 -7.69 4.41 -36.45
N GLY A 100 -6.46 4.92 -36.53
CA GLY A 100 -5.37 4.34 -37.32
C GLY A 100 -4.74 3.08 -36.72
N GLY A 101 -5.16 2.70 -35.51
CA GLY A 101 -4.68 1.53 -34.78
C GLY A 101 -5.68 0.36 -34.80
N HIS A 102 -5.34 -0.69 -34.05
CA HIS A 102 -6.24 -1.83 -33.84
C HIS A 102 -7.41 -1.47 -32.91
N TYR A 103 -7.17 -0.56 -31.96
CA TYR A 103 -8.15 -0.08 -30.98
C TYR A 103 -8.07 1.45 -30.85
N ARG A 104 -9.16 2.06 -30.41
CA ARG A 104 -9.21 3.50 -30.05
C ARG A 104 -9.04 3.75 -28.54
N SER A 105 -9.31 2.74 -27.72
CA SER A 105 -9.17 2.75 -26.26
C SER A 105 -8.01 1.86 -25.81
N VAL A 106 -7.33 2.27 -24.75
CA VAL A 106 -6.30 1.46 -24.09
C VAL A 106 -6.93 0.27 -23.35
N GLN A 107 -8.06 0.47 -22.68
CA GLN A 107 -8.78 -0.63 -22.02
C GLN A 107 -9.21 -1.71 -23.00
N ASP A 108 -9.69 -1.36 -24.19
CA ASP A 108 -10.07 -2.34 -25.22
C ASP A 108 -8.86 -3.17 -25.70
N ALA A 109 -7.70 -2.54 -25.84
CA ALA A 109 -6.47 -3.24 -26.18
C ALA A 109 -6.02 -4.21 -25.08
N VAL A 110 -6.21 -3.84 -23.80
CA VAL A 110 -5.98 -4.75 -22.65
C VAL A 110 -7.01 -5.88 -22.64
N ASN A 111 -8.27 -5.61 -22.97
CA ASN A 111 -9.33 -6.61 -23.03
C ASN A 111 -9.04 -7.68 -24.09
N ALA A 112 -8.43 -7.29 -25.22
CA ALA A 112 -8.05 -8.17 -26.31
C ALA A 112 -6.88 -9.13 -26.03
N VAL A 113 -6.16 -8.95 -24.92
CA VAL A 113 -5.15 -9.90 -24.44
C VAL A 113 -5.86 -11.05 -23.73
N PRO A 114 -5.60 -12.32 -24.09
CA PRO A 114 -6.24 -13.45 -23.43
C PRO A 114 -5.80 -13.56 -21.96
N ASP A 115 -6.68 -14.08 -21.11
CA ASP A 115 -6.32 -14.45 -19.75
C ASP A 115 -5.26 -15.56 -19.74
N ASN A 116 -4.49 -15.63 -18.66
CA ASN A 116 -3.32 -16.50 -18.49
C ASN A 116 -2.27 -16.27 -19.59
N ASN A 117 -2.11 -15.03 -20.02
CA ASN A 117 -1.19 -14.65 -21.08
C ASN A 117 0.23 -15.15 -20.82
N ARG A 118 0.83 -15.81 -21.81
CA ARG A 118 2.23 -16.29 -21.75
C ARG A 118 3.13 -15.62 -22.78
N ARG A 119 2.66 -14.60 -23.51
CA ARG A 119 3.42 -13.88 -24.55
C ARG A 119 3.79 -12.49 -24.06
N ASN A 120 4.87 -11.93 -24.57
CA ASN A 120 5.15 -10.52 -24.38
C ASN A 120 4.20 -9.70 -25.26
N ILE A 121 3.32 -8.92 -24.64
CA ILE A 121 2.36 -8.08 -25.37
C ILE A 121 2.82 -6.63 -25.30
N LEU A 122 3.23 -6.08 -26.44
CA LEU A 122 3.49 -4.65 -26.57
C LEU A 122 2.21 -3.94 -27.02
N ILE A 123 1.62 -3.14 -26.14
CA ILE A 123 0.56 -2.19 -26.48
C ILE A 123 1.22 -0.85 -26.78
N LYS A 124 1.40 -0.57 -28.08
CA LYS A 124 1.90 0.71 -28.59
C LYS A 124 0.75 1.71 -28.59
N ILE A 125 0.88 2.80 -27.84
CA ILE A 125 -0.15 3.82 -27.67
C ILE A 125 0.33 5.08 -28.40
N ASN A 126 -0.34 5.43 -29.49
CA ASN A 126 0.01 6.63 -30.26
C ASN A 126 -0.29 7.90 -29.47
N ALA A 127 0.36 9.01 -29.83
CA ALA A 127 0.19 10.31 -29.19
C ALA A 127 -1.30 10.70 -29.09
N GLY A 128 -1.67 11.26 -27.96
CA GLY A 128 -3.05 11.59 -27.63
C GLY A 128 -3.32 11.63 -26.13
N CYS A 129 -4.47 12.21 -25.78
CA CYS A 129 -5.01 12.21 -24.43
C CYS A 129 -6.18 11.21 -24.34
N TYR A 130 -5.95 10.09 -23.66
CA TYR A 130 -6.88 9.00 -23.46
C TYR A 130 -7.62 9.19 -22.13
N LYS A 131 -8.84 9.73 -22.21
CA LYS A 131 -9.71 9.98 -21.05
C LYS A 131 -10.51 8.74 -20.69
N GLU A 132 -9.87 7.81 -20.00
CA GLU A 132 -10.44 6.52 -19.62
C GLU A 132 -9.80 5.97 -18.35
N LYS A 133 -10.52 5.09 -17.65
CA LYS A 133 -9.92 4.25 -16.61
C LYS A 133 -9.38 2.97 -17.23
N VAL A 134 -8.16 2.59 -16.85
CA VAL A 134 -7.53 1.36 -17.32
C VAL A 134 -7.24 0.41 -16.15
N VAL A 135 -7.64 -0.84 -16.28
CA VAL A 135 -7.30 -1.93 -15.36
C VAL A 135 -6.60 -3.04 -16.14
N VAL A 136 -5.39 -3.38 -15.70
CA VAL A 136 -4.63 -4.55 -16.20
C VAL A 136 -4.76 -5.67 -15.17
N PRO A 137 -5.61 -6.69 -15.42
CA PRO A 137 -5.89 -7.74 -14.45
C PRO A 137 -4.70 -8.65 -14.18
N VAL A 138 -4.66 -9.29 -13.01
CA VAL A 138 -3.59 -10.23 -12.61
C VAL A 138 -3.39 -11.39 -13.60
N THR A 139 -4.45 -11.76 -14.31
CA THR A 139 -4.46 -12.83 -15.32
C THR A 139 -3.71 -12.47 -16.61
N LYS A 140 -3.27 -11.22 -16.78
CA LYS A 140 -2.64 -10.74 -18.02
C LYS A 140 -1.20 -10.25 -17.80
N PRO A 141 -0.26 -11.11 -17.33
CA PRO A 141 1.14 -10.73 -17.13
C PRO A 141 1.83 -10.39 -18.46
N TYR A 142 3.04 -9.84 -18.40
CA TYR A 142 3.89 -9.54 -19.55
C TYR A 142 3.32 -8.53 -20.56
N ILE A 143 2.50 -7.59 -20.09
CA ILE A 143 2.02 -6.45 -20.89
C ILE A 143 3.00 -5.29 -20.74
N THR A 144 3.39 -4.69 -21.87
CA THR A 144 4.13 -3.42 -21.93
C THR A 144 3.27 -2.35 -22.56
N PHE A 145 3.11 -1.20 -21.90
CA PHE A 145 2.61 0.03 -22.51
C PHE A 145 3.78 0.84 -23.05
N GLU A 146 3.71 1.27 -24.31
CA GLU A 146 4.73 2.11 -24.95
C GLU A 146 4.06 3.29 -25.64
N GLY A 147 4.25 4.48 -25.06
CA GLY A 147 3.77 5.72 -25.65
C GLY A 147 4.74 6.33 -26.67
N ALA A 148 4.28 7.34 -27.39
CA ALA A 148 5.10 8.13 -28.31
C ALA A 148 6.00 9.17 -27.61
N GLY A 149 5.90 9.31 -26.28
CA GLY A 149 6.60 10.30 -25.48
C GLY A 149 5.72 10.75 -24.29
N ARG A 150 6.34 10.99 -23.13
CA ARG A 150 5.61 11.35 -21.90
C ARG A 150 4.78 12.64 -22.05
N GLU A 151 5.27 13.60 -22.84
CA GLU A 151 4.60 14.90 -23.02
C GLU A 151 3.43 14.84 -24.01
N VAL A 152 3.35 13.77 -24.82
CA VAL A 152 2.39 13.67 -25.94
C VAL A 152 1.46 12.47 -25.84
N THR A 153 1.70 11.54 -24.92
CA THR A 153 0.85 10.36 -24.70
C THR A 153 0.43 10.31 -23.24
N VAL A 154 -0.86 10.51 -22.97
CA VAL A 154 -1.39 10.63 -21.60
C VAL A 154 -2.63 9.75 -21.44
N ILE A 155 -2.69 8.98 -20.37
CA ILE A 155 -3.94 8.35 -19.89
C ILE A 155 -4.39 9.11 -18.65
N GLU A 156 -5.61 9.65 -18.67
CA GLU A 156 -6.12 10.47 -17.58
C GLU A 156 -7.55 10.17 -17.15
N TRP A 157 -7.79 10.38 -15.86
CA TRP A 157 -9.11 10.36 -15.24
C TRP A 157 -9.19 11.44 -14.15
N HIS A 158 -10.25 11.44 -13.32
CA HIS A 158 -10.53 12.54 -12.38
C HIS A 158 -11.23 12.13 -11.07
N ASP A 159 -11.27 10.83 -10.75
CA ASP A 159 -11.94 10.35 -9.54
C ASP A 159 -11.21 10.83 -8.27
N ARG A 160 -11.99 11.19 -7.26
CA ARG A 160 -11.55 11.46 -5.87
C ARG A 160 -12.11 10.43 -4.91
N ALA A 161 -11.46 10.25 -3.77
CA ALA A 161 -11.84 9.23 -2.79
C ALA A 161 -13.26 9.42 -2.24
N SER A 162 -13.75 10.67 -2.20
CA SER A 162 -15.11 11.03 -1.80
C SER A 162 -16.17 10.80 -2.88
N ASP A 163 -15.78 10.59 -4.14
CA ASP A 163 -16.74 10.46 -5.23
C ASP A 163 -17.56 9.17 -5.08
N PRO A 164 -18.85 9.18 -5.45
CA PRO A 164 -19.70 8.00 -5.36
C PRO A 164 -19.25 6.97 -6.41
N GLY A 165 -18.96 5.75 -5.97
CA GLY A 165 -18.73 4.61 -6.84
C GLY A 165 -20.04 3.99 -7.35
N PRO A 166 -19.97 2.92 -8.16
CA PRO A 166 -21.14 2.28 -8.77
C PRO A 166 -22.18 1.74 -7.77
N SER A 167 -21.79 1.50 -6.52
CA SER A 167 -22.68 1.04 -5.43
C SER A 167 -23.27 2.19 -4.60
N GLY A 168 -23.02 3.44 -4.98
CA GLY A 168 -23.36 4.64 -4.19
C GLY A 168 -22.41 4.92 -3.02
N GLN A 169 -21.58 3.95 -2.62
CA GLN A 169 -20.54 4.16 -1.62
C GLN A 169 -19.35 4.92 -2.22
N GLN A 170 -18.69 5.73 -1.39
CA GLN A 170 -17.46 6.44 -1.77
C GLN A 170 -16.41 5.48 -2.32
N LEU A 171 -15.69 5.91 -3.36
CA LEU A 171 -14.64 5.13 -4.01
C LEU A 171 -13.54 4.72 -3.03
N ARG A 172 -13.20 5.60 -2.08
CA ARG A 172 -11.96 5.56 -1.27
C ARG A 172 -10.71 5.64 -2.16
N THR A 173 -9.55 5.91 -1.57
CA THR A 173 -8.29 6.19 -2.30
C THR A 173 -7.99 5.14 -3.38
N TYR A 174 -7.97 3.86 -3.02
CA TYR A 174 -7.52 2.77 -3.91
C TYR A 174 -8.31 2.62 -5.22
N ARG A 175 -9.56 3.10 -5.28
CA ARG A 175 -10.41 2.98 -6.47
C ARG A 175 -10.38 4.23 -7.36
N THR A 176 -9.69 5.29 -6.93
CA THR A 176 -9.56 6.55 -7.70
C THR A 176 -8.55 6.48 -8.84
N ALA A 177 -7.70 5.45 -8.85
CA ALA A 177 -6.63 5.28 -9.82
C ALA A 177 -7.12 5.40 -11.28
N SER A 178 -6.54 6.32 -12.05
CA SER A 178 -6.76 6.40 -13.51
C SER A 178 -6.30 5.12 -14.20
N VAL A 179 -5.14 4.59 -13.77
CA VAL A 179 -4.65 3.29 -14.21
C VAL A 179 -4.32 2.40 -13.01
N THR A 180 -4.87 1.18 -13.01
CA THR A 180 -4.58 0.15 -12.00
C THR A 180 -3.98 -1.09 -12.65
N VAL A 181 -2.82 -1.52 -12.16
CA VAL A 181 -2.12 -2.69 -12.67
C VAL A 181 -1.95 -3.74 -11.57
N PHE A 182 -2.59 -4.89 -11.76
CA PHE A 182 -2.44 -6.07 -10.92
C PHE A 182 -1.52 -7.13 -11.55
N ALA A 183 -1.27 -7.03 -12.86
CA ALA A 183 -0.43 -7.97 -13.62
C ALA A 183 1.05 -7.90 -13.25
N SER A 184 1.66 -9.06 -13.01
CA SER A 184 3.12 -9.17 -12.83
C SER A 184 3.87 -9.02 -14.16
N TYR A 185 5.14 -8.63 -14.10
CA TYR A 185 5.99 -8.36 -15.27
C TYR A 185 5.44 -7.26 -16.20
N PHE A 186 4.62 -6.35 -15.66
CA PHE A 186 4.14 -5.19 -16.40
C PHE A 186 5.29 -4.23 -16.70
N SER A 187 5.24 -3.54 -17.84
CA SER A 187 6.15 -2.43 -18.11
C SER A 187 5.42 -1.24 -18.70
N ALA A 188 5.92 -0.02 -18.45
CA ALA A 188 5.49 1.17 -19.14
C ALA A 188 6.68 2.02 -19.58
N ARG A 189 6.60 2.60 -20.77
CA ARG A 189 7.65 3.42 -21.37
C ARG A 189 7.09 4.65 -22.06
N ASN A 190 7.72 5.79 -21.86
CA ASN A 190 7.48 7.02 -22.63
C ASN A 190 5.99 7.42 -22.69
N ILE A 191 5.29 7.34 -21.57
CA ILE A 191 3.86 7.63 -21.44
C ILE A 191 3.58 8.24 -20.07
N SER A 192 2.54 9.06 -20.00
CA SER A 192 2.12 9.72 -18.76
C SER A 192 0.78 9.20 -18.25
N PHE A 193 0.65 9.16 -16.93
CA PHE A 193 -0.56 8.78 -16.21
C PHE A 193 -0.96 9.93 -15.31
N LYS A 194 -2.23 10.34 -15.38
CA LYS A 194 -2.69 11.54 -14.68
C LYS A 194 -4.01 11.32 -13.97
N ASN A 195 -4.13 11.85 -12.75
CA ASN A 195 -5.41 12.17 -12.16
C ASN A 195 -5.57 13.69 -12.14
N THR A 196 -6.64 14.18 -12.76
CA THR A 196 -6.88 15.61 -12.97
C THR A 196 -7.71 16.25 -11.84
N ALA A 197 -8.03 15.49 -10.79
CA ALA A 197 -8.68 16.05 -9.61
C ALA A 197 -7.86 17.21 -9.03
N PRO A 198 -8.50 18.29 -8.54
CA PRO A 198 -7.77 19.44 -8.00
C PRO A 198 -7.03 19.07 -6.71
N ALA A 199 -5.95 19.78 -6.42
CA ALA A 199 -5.29 19.66 -5.13
C ALA A 199 -6.24 20.07 -3.98
N PRO A 200 -6.25 19.32 -2.86
CA PRO A 200 -7.07 19.68 -1.70
C PRO A 200 -6.60 20.99 -1.08
N MET A 201 -7.56 21.79 -0.62
CA MET A 201 -7.28 22.87 0.33
C MET A 201 -7.03 22.29 1.74
N PRO A 202 -6.34 23.01 2.64
CA PRO A 202 -6.16 22.59 4.02
C PRO A 202 -7.50 22.24 4.70
N GLY A 203 -7.55 21.08 5.35
CA GLY A 203 -8.73 20.59 6.07
C GLY A 203 -9.77 19.83 5.23
N MET A 204 -9.58 19.74 3.91
CA MET A 204 -10.46 18.92 3.06
C MET A 204 -10.22 17.42 3.26
N GLN A 205 -11.29 16.64 3.34
CA GLN A 205 -11.24 15.17 3.51
C GLN A 205 -11.79 14.46 2.27
N GLY A 206 -11.18 13.33 1.88
CA GLY A 206 -11.65 12.53 0.75
C GLY A 206 -11.17 13.00 -0.63
N TRP A 207 -10.17 13.88 -0.67
CA TRP A 207 -9.63 14.47 -1.91
C TRP A 207 -8.42 13.72 -2.47
N GLN A 208 -8.08 12.56 -1.90
CA GLN A 208 -7.08 11.66 -2.45
C GLN A 208 -7.46 11.25 -3.88
N ALA A 209 -6.50 11.28 -4.79
CA ALA A 209 -6.74 11.11 -6.22
C ALA A 209 -5.53 10.46 -6.90
N VAL A 210 -5.60 9.13 -7.04
CA VAL A 210 -4.50 8.31 -7.56
C VAL A 210 -4.44 8.43 -9.09
N ALA A 211 -3.25 8.71 -9.63
CA ALA A 211 -2.98 8.66 -11.06
C ALA A 211 -2.66 7.24 -11.52
N PHE A 212 -1.82 6.54 -10.75
CA PHE A 212 -1.38 5.19 -11.08
C PHE A 212 -1.28 4.31 -9.84
N ARG A 213 -1.81 3.09 -9.92
CA ARG A 213 -1.67 2.06 -8.88
C ARG A 213 -1.01 0.82 -9.45
N ILE A 214 0.03 0.33 -8.78
CA ILE A 214 0.75 -0.90 -9.15
C ILE A 214 0.81 -1.87 -7.97
N SER A 215 0.32 -3.09 -8.19
CA SER A 215 0.38 -4.20 -7.21
C SER A 215 1.03 -5.47 -7.81
N GLY A 216 1.33 -5.48 -9.11
CA GLY A 216 1.91 -6.63 -9.80
C GLY A 216 3.43 -6.68 -9.64
N ASP A 217 3.97 -7.86 -9.29
CA ASP A 217 5.40 -8.00 -9.02
C ASP A 217 6.28 -7.89 -10.30
N LYS A 218 7.52 -7.42 -10.11
CA LYS A 218 8.53 -7.23 -11.16
C LYS A 218 8.10 -6.25 -12.26
N ALA A 219 7.52 -5.12 -11.88
CA ALA A 219 7.15 -4.07 -12.82
C ALA A 219 8.32 -3.12 -13.15
N TYR A 220 8.32 -2.57 -14.36
CA TYR A 220 9.37 -1.65 -14.81
C TYR A 220 8.80 -0.42 -15.52
N PHE A 221 9.26 0.77 -15.12
CA PHE A 221 8.83 2.05 -15.65
C PHE A 221 10.05 2.83 -16.17
N SER A 222 9.97 3.35 -17.40
CA SER A 222 11.08 4.07 -18.02
C SER A 222 10.59 5.33 -18.75
N GLY A 223 11.08 6.51 -18.36
CA GLY A 223 10.68 7.75 -19.04
C GLY A 223 9.19 8.07 -18.90
N CYS A 224 8.53 7.55 -17.85
CA CYS A 224 7.11 7.79 -17.60
C CYS A 224 6.87 9.06 -16.79
N GLY A 225 5.69 9.64 -16.95
CA GLY A 225 5.19 10.73 -16.10
C GLY A 225 4.02 10.28 -15.23
N PHE A 226 4.00 10.72 -13.97
CA PHE A 226 2.92 10.47 -13.02
C PHE A 226 2.49 11.81 -12.43
N TYR A 227 1.25 12.23 -12.70
CA TYR A 227 0.78 13.57 -12.36
C TYR A 227 -0.50 13.50 -11.52
N GLY A 228 -0.49 14.16 -10.38
CA GLY A 228 -1.65 14.30 -9.52
C GLY A 228 -1.43 15.33 -8.44
N ALA A 229 -2.23 15.26 -7.38
CA ALA A 229 -2.04 16.06 -6.18
C ALA A 229 -1.79 15.11 -5.01
N GLN A 230 -2.78 14.91 -4.14
CA GLN A 230 -2.68 13.97 -3.03
C GLN A 230 -2.79 12.52 -3.52
N ASP A 231 -1.92 11.64 -3.03
CA ASP A 231 -1.89 10.19 -3.31
C ASP A 231 -1.62 9.85 -4.79
N THR A 232 -0.73 10.58 -5.47
CA THR A 232 -0.52 10.45 -6.92
C THR A 232 -0.13 9.04 -7.40
N LEU A 233 0.91 8.44 -6.83
CA LEU A 233 1.41 7.11 -7.19
C LEU A 233 1.23 6.14 -6.03
N CYS A 234 0.31 5.18 -6.21
CA CYS A 234 0.10 4.07 -5.28
C CYS A 234 1.01 2.90 -5.67
N ASP A 235 2.20 2.89 -5.10
CA ASP A 235 3.16 1.78 -5.13
C ASP A 235 2.75 0.69 -4.13
N ASP A 236 1.65 0.01 -4.44
CA ASP A 236 0.84 -0.76 -3.50
C ASP A 236 1.58 -2.00 -2.95
N ALA A 237 2.08 -2.86 -3.84
CA ALA A 237 2.77 -4.10 -3.47
C ALA A 237 3.61 -4.66 -4.63
N GLY A 238 4.65 -5.44 -4.32
CA GLY A 238 5.53 -6.06 -5.30
C GLY A 238 6.88 -5.37 -5.42
N ARG A 239 7.72 -5.80 -6.37
CA ARG A 239 9.01 -5.18 -6.66
C ARG A 239 8.93 -4.37 -7.93
N HIS A 240 9.25 -3.09 -7.85
CA HIS A 240 9.20 -2.21 -9.02
C HIS A 240 10.49 -1.45 -9.22
N TYR A 241 10.75 -1.09 -10.46
CA TYR A 241 11.90 -0.27 -10.82
C TYR A 241 11.47 0.90 -11.69
N PHE A 242 11.70 2.11 -11.21
CA PHE A 242 11.38 3.36 -11.88
C PHE A 242 12.67 4.02 -12.34
N LYS A 243 12.86 4.12 -13.66
CA LYS A 243 14.04 4.74 -14.29
C LYS A 243 13.62 5.99 -15.05
N GLU A 244 14.29 7.12 -14.79
CA GLU A 244 14.07 8.36 -15.55
C GLU A 244 12.58 8.80 -15.57
N CYS A 245 11.83 8.47 -14.52
CA CYS A 245 10.42 8.84 -14.40
C CYS A 245 10.28 10.20 -13.72
N TYR A 246 9.24 10.94 -14.09
CA TYR A 246 8.82 12.17 -13.44
C TYR A 246 7.56 11.89 -12.61
N ILE A 247 7.56 12.30 -11.34
CA ILE A 247 6.43 12.11 -10.43
C ILE A 247 6.13 13.45 -9.78
N GLU A 248 4.92 13.94 -9.96
CA GLU A 248 4.43 15.22 -9.45
C GLU A 248 3.22 15.00 -8.55
N GLY A 249 3.25 15.60 -7.37
CA GLY A 249 2.10 15.65 -6.48
C GLY A 249 2.35 16.49 -5.24
N SER A 250 1.35 16.49 -4.36
CA SER A 250 1.39 17.12 -3.05
C SER A 250 1.46 16.04 -1.96
N ILE A 251 0.41 15.81 -1.18
CA ILE A 251 0.44 14.97 0.03
C ILE A 251 0.55 13.49 -0.33
N ASP A 252 1.49 12.79 0.32
CA ASP A 252 1.73 11.35 0.16
C ASP A 252 1.77 10.91 -1.32
N PHE A 253 2.37 11.75 -2.17
CA PHE A 253 2.33 11.59 -3.63
C PHE A 253 2.99 10.31 -4.14
N ILE A 254 3.78 9.62 -3.31
CA ILE A 254 4.19 8.22 -3.49
C ILE A 254 3.87 7.50 -2.18
N PHE A 255 3.05 6.45 -2.22
CA PHE A 255 2.62 5.70 -1.03
C PHE A 255 2.33 4.24 -1.36
N GLY A 256 2.31 3.38 -0.35
CA GLY A 256 2.03 1.94 -0.46
C GLY A 256 3.12 1.08 0.17
N ASN A 257 3.05 -0.24 -0.05
CA ASN A 257 3.95 -1.24 0.55
C ASN A 257 4.88 -1.91 -0.49
N GLY A 258 5.05 -1.30 -1.66
CA GLY A 258 5.98 -1.74 -2.70
C GLY A 258 7.44 -1.72 -2.26
N ARG A 259 8.23 -2.64 -2.81
CA ARG A 259 9.69 -2.72 -2.64
C ARG A 259 10.35 -2.17 -3.90
N SER A 260 10.45 -0.85 -3.97
CA SER A 260 10.77 -0.17 -5.22
C SER A 260 12.10 0.53 -5.21
N MET A 261 12.77 0.52 -6.37
CA MET A 261 13.97 1.32 -6.62
C MET A 261 13.63 2.45 -7.59
N TYR A 262 13.99 3.68 -7.22
CA TYR A 262 13.80 4.88 -8.03
C TYR A 262 15.16 5.41 -8.49
N LYS A 263 15.49 5.22 -9.77
CA LYS A 263 16.72 5.76 -10.39
C LYS A 263 16.34 6.98 -11.22
N VAL A 264 16.47 8.16 -10.61
CA VAL A 264 15.87 9.40 -11.13
C VAL A 264 16.92 10.43 -11.58
N LEU A 265 16.54 11.24 -12.57
CA LEU A 265 16.94 12.65 -12.76
C LEU A 265 16.15 13.52 -11.74
N PRO A 266 16.39 14.84 -11.52
CA PRO A 266 15.86 15.51 -10.31
C PRO A 266 14.34 15.38 -10.13
N ILE A 267 13.92 14.93 -8.95
CA ILE A 267 12.52 14.88 -8.50
C ILE A 267 12.11 16.33 -8.20
N PHE A 268 11.11 16.85 -8.92
CA PHE A 268 10.55 18.18 -8.64
C PHE A 268 9.38 18.03 -7.66
N ILE A 269 9.53 18.63 -6.49
CA ILE A 269 8.49 18.74 -5.46
C ILE A 269 7.86 20.12 -5.62
N LEU A 270 6.61 20.21 -6.08
CA LEU A 270 5.83 21.45 -6.01
C LEU A 270 5.09 21.48 -4.67
N TYR A 271 5.57 22.26 -3.69
CA TYR A 271 4.88 22.36 -2.40
C TYR A 271 4.88 23.73 -1.76
N SER A 272 3.75 24.01 -1.09
CA SER A 272 3.52 25.03 -0.06
C SER A 272 3.25 24.38 1.31
N GLY A 273 3.98 23.32 1.69
CA GLY A 273 3.71 22.51 2.89
C GLY A 273 4.67 21.32 3.08
N SER A 274 4.65 20.68 4.26
CA SER A 274 5.60 19.63 4.66
C SER A 274 5.41 18.30 3.90
N VAL A 275 6.51 17.69 3.46
CA VAL A 275 6.57 16.40 2.76
C VAL A 275 7.17 15.33 3.65
N TYR A 276 6.49 14.20 3.81
CA TYR A 276 7.06 12.97 4.37
C TYR A 276 7.41 12.03 3.23
N ILE A 277 8.71 11.83 2.98
CA ILE A 277 9.17 10.75 2.11
C ILE A 277 9.74 9.66 3.03
N SER A 278 9.02 8.54 3.20
CA SER A 278 9.60 7.34 3.79
C SER A 278 10.46 6.64 2.74
N GLN A 279 11.75 6.97 2.70
CA GLN A 279 12.76 6.20 1.97
C GLN A 279 13.69 5.57 3.00
N GLU A 280 13.85 4.25 2.96
CA GLU A 280 15.00 3.60 3.56
C GLU A 280 16.24 4.00 2.75
N LYS A 281 17.07 4.85 3.37
CA LYS A 281 18.22 5.47 2.71
C LYS A 281 19.40 4.51 2.69
N GLU A 282 19.71 3.96 1.53
CA GLU A 282 21.09 3.59 1.22
C GLU A 282 21.68 4.66 0.28
N ASN A 283 22.41 5.61 0.89
CA ASN A 283 23.32 6.58 0.28
C ASN A 283 22.83 7.44 -0.89
N LEU A 284 21.91 8.38 -0.64
CA LEU A 284 21.70 9.55 -1.51
C LEU A 284 22.25 10.82 -0.85
N ARG A 285 23.30 11.37 -1.47
CA ARG A 285 23.96 12.64 -1.15
C ARG A 285 22.92 13.77 -1.29
N LYS A 286 22.59 14.42 -0.18
CA LYS A 286 21.63 15.54 -0.15
C LYS A 286 22.24 16.77 -0.82
N GLU A 287 21.73 17.19 -1.97
CA GLU A 287 21.89 18.56 -2.45
C GLU A 287 20.59 19.33 -2.19
N ARG A 288 20.67 20.31 -1.28
CA ARG A 288 19.61 21.30 -1.06
C ARG A 288 19.69 22.34 -2.19
N TYR A 289 18.66 22.45 -3.01
CA TYR A 289 18.48 23.62 -3.86
C TYR A 289 17.49 24.59 -3.21
N LYS A 290 17.97 25.83 -2.97
CA LYS A 290 17.15 26.98 -2.58
C LYS A 290 16.40 27.47 -3.82
N THR A 291 15.09 27.62 -3.71
CA THR A 291 14.24 28.30 -4.68
C THR A 291 14.69 29.76 -4.84
N GLN A 292 15.02 30.19 -6.06
CA GLN A 292 15.11 31.63 -6.39
C GLN A 292 13.69 32.15 -6.61
N ARG A 293 13.46 33.37 -6.09
CA ARG A 293 12.17 34.08 -6.00
C ARG A 293 11.53 34.38 -7.34
#